data_AF-A0A929T8Y2-F1
#
_entry.id   AF-A0A929T8Y2-F1
#
_cell.length_a   1.000
_cell.length_b   1.000
_cell.length_c   1.000
_cell.angle_alpha   90.00
_cell.angle_beta   90.00
_cell.angle_gamma   90.00
#
_symmetry.space_group_name_H-M   'P 1'
#
loop_
_entity.id
_entity.type
_entity.pdbx_description
1 polymer ?
#
loop_
_entity_poly.entity_id
_entity_poly.type
_entity_poly.pdbx_seq_one_letter_code
_entity_poly.pdbx_strand_id
1 'polypeptide(L)'
;MGYYYGFDPTYLLVFIGAGLCMLASFGVQSTYRKYAKIRSMCGMTGAQVAKRILDQNHVTDVQIRHVPGNLTDHFDPGSKTVNLSDAVYDQTSVAALGVAAHECGHVMQHETGYIPLKIRAALVPAANFGSNLGLPMVF
;
A
#
# COMPACT_ATOMS: atom_id res chain seq x y z
N MET A 1 45.86 -4.34 11.53
CA MET A 1 45.82 -4.97 10.19
C MET A 1 44.80 -4.19 9.38
N GLY A 2 45.21 -3.72 8.19
CA GLY A 2 44.64 -2.56 7.52
C GLY A 2 43.18 -2.71 7.09
N TYR A 3 42.34 -1.77 7.52
CA TYR A 3 41.04 -1.51 6.91
C TYR A 3 41.28 -0.96 5.50
N TYR A 4 41.01 -1.77 4.48
CA TYR A 4 41.02 -1.32 3.09
C TYR A 4 39.88 -0.33 2.86
N TYR A 5 40.18 0.96 3.06
CA TYR A 5 39.36 2.10 2.66
C TYR A 5 39.54 2.35 1.15
N GLY A 6 39.13 1.38 0.32
CA GLY A 6 39.08 1.50 -1.13
C GLY A 6 37.65 1.84 -1.59
N PHE A 7 37.52 2.59 -2.68
CA PHE A 7 36.24 2.78 -3.36
C PHE A 7 35.77 1.42 -3.89
N ASP A 8 34.91 0.74 -3.12
CA ASP A 8 34.34 -0.54 -3.53
C ASP A 8 33.31 -0.30 -4.65
N PRO A 9 33.47 -0.91 -5.84
CA PRO A 9 32.53 -0.74 -6.96
C PRO A 9 31.07 -1.05 -6.60
N THR A 10 30.83 -1.78 -5.51
CA THR A 10 29.50 -2.11 -5.00
C THR A 10 28.77 -0.87 -4.48
N TYR A 11 29.47 0.17 -4.00
CA TYR A 11 28.83 1.44 -3.62
C TYR A 11 28.13 2.11 -4.79
N LEU A 12 28.66 2.00 -6.02
CA LEU A 12 28.02 2.54 -7.22
C LEU A 12 26.66 1.87 -7.47
N LEU A 13 26.57 0.55 -7.28
CA LEU A 13 25.32 -0.19 -7.41
C LEU A 13 24.31 0.24 -6.34
N VAL A 14 24.75 0.50 -5.11
CA VAL A 14 23.90 1.01 -4.02
C VAL A 14 23.36 2.40 -4.36
N PHE A 15 24.19 3.31 -4.88
CA PHE A 15 23.74 4.65 -5.28
C PHE A 15 22.77 4.62 -6.45
N ILE A 16 23.00 3.77 -7.45
CA ILE A 16 22.07 3.56 -8.58
C ILE A 16 20.74 3.00 -8.05
N GLY A 17 20.79 1.98 -7.19
CA GLY A 17 19.60 1.38 -6.57
C GLY A 17 18.79 2.41 -5.77
N ALA A 18 19.47 3.17 -4.91
CA ALA A 18 18.85 4.25 -4.13
C ALA A 18 18.22 5.32 -5.04
N GLY A 19 18.91 5.72 -6.11
CA GLY A 19 18.39 6.67 -7.09
C GLY A 19 17.13 6.18 -7.78
N LEU A 20 17.10 4.92 -8.22
CA LEU A 20 15.92 4.30 -8.83
C LEU A 20 14.74 4.25 -7.86
N CYS A 21 14.96 3.85 -6.60
CA CYS A 21 13.92 3.82 -5.56
C CYS A 21 13.35 5.21 -5.29
N MET A 22 14.20 6.24 -5.21
CA MET A 22 13.75 7.62 -5.02
C MET A 22 12.91 8.11 -6.21
N LEU A 23 13.35 7.86 -7.45
CA LEU A 23 12.60 8.24 -8.65
C LEU A 23 11.22 7.56 -8.71
N ALA A 24 11.16 6.26 -8.40
CA ALA A 24 9.90 5.52 -8.35
C ALA A 24 8.95 6.09 -7.28
N SER A 25 9.47 6.33 -6.06
CA SER A 25 8.70 6.92 -4.95
C SER A 25 8.16 8.31 -5.32
N PHE A 26 8.99 9.14 -5.96
CA PHE A 26 8.61 10.45 -6.44
C PHE A 26 7.50 10.37 -7.50
N GLY A 27 7.58 9.42 -8.44
CA GLY A 27 6.56 9.21 -9.46
C GLY A 27 5.19 8.86 -8.88
N VAL A 28 5.14 7.95 -7.91
CA VAL A 28 3.90 7.56 -7.21
C VAL A 28 3.31 8.76 -6.47
N GLN A 29 4.15 9.48 -5.72
CA GLN A 29 3.67 10.62 -4.92
C GLN A 29 3.22 11.80 -5.80
N SER A 30 3.91 12.06 -6.91
CA SER A 30 3.53 13.08 -7.89
C SER A 30 2.18 12.76 -8.53
N THR A 31 2.00 11.50 -8.96
CA THR A 31 0.73 11.00 -9.52
C THR A 31 -0.40 11.15 -8.51
N TYR A 32 -0.21 10.67 -7.27
CA TYR A 32 -1.20 10.82 -6.21
C TYR A 32 -1.60 12.28 -5.99
N ARG A 33 -0.64 13.20 -5.89
CA ARG A 33 -0.92 14.64 -5.72
C ARG A 33 -1.68 15.24 -6.88
N LYS A 34 -1.46 14.78 -8.11
CA LYS A 34 -2.22 15.24 -9.30
C LYS A 34 -3.68 14.78 -9.22
N TYR A 35 -3.92 13.49 -8.97
CA TYR A 35 -5.26 12.92 -8.96
C TYR A 35 -6.06 13.21 -7.68
N ALA A 36 -5.38 13.52 -6.58
CA ALA A 36 -6.01 13.99 -5.35
C ALA A 36 -6.72 15.35 -5.53
N LYS A 37 -6.29 16.17 -6.50
CA LYS A 37 -6.93 17.45 -6.82
C LYS A 37 -8.12 17.32 -7.78
N ILE A 38 -8.26 16.19 -8.47
CA ILE A 38 -9.32 15.98 -9.45
C ILE A 38 -10.54 15.44 -8.73
N ARG A 39 -11.59 16.25 -8.65
CA ARG A 39 -12.86 15.87 -8.04
C ARG A 39 -13.57 14.83 -8.91
N SER A 40 -14.12 13.79 -8.27
CA SER A 40 -14.94 12.80 -8.92
C SER A 40 -16.31 13.36 -9.28
N MET A 41 -16.80 13.04 -10.48
CA MET A 41 -18.12 13.50 -10.96
C MET A 41 -19.28 12.85 -10.22
N CYS A 42 -19.06 11.74 -9.52
CA CYS A 42 -20.12 11.07 -8.76
C CYS A 42 -20.47 11.75 -7.43
N GLY A 43 -19.68 12.73 -6.99
CA GLY A 43 -19.94 13.50 -5.76
C GLY A 43 -19.86 12.74 -4.44
N MET A 44 -19.58 11.43 -4.47
CA MET A 44 -19.45 10.58 -3.28
C MET A 44 -18.09 10.76 -2.61
N THR A 45 -18.03 10.55 -1.30
CA THR A 45 -16.77 10.47 -0.54
C THR A 45 -16.15 9.06 -0.61
N GLY A 46 -14.87 8.92 -0.27
CA GLY A 46 -14.21 7.61 -0.18
C GLY A 46 -14.95 6.65 0.75
N ALA A 47 -15.40 7.11 1.92
CA ALA A 47 -16.20 6.29 2.83
C ALA A 47 -17.54 5.85 2.24
N GLN A 48 -18.22 6.71 1.49
CA GLN A 48 -19.47 6.37 0.82
C GLN A 48 -19.26 5.34 -0.30
N VAL A 49 -18.18 5.47 -1.07
CA VAL A 49 -17.82 4.51 -2.11
C VAL A 49 -17.45 3.16 -1.49
N ALA A 50 -16.64 3.15 -0.43
CA ALA A 50 -16.31 1.92 0.28
C ALA A 50 -17.57 1.21 0.79
N LYS A 51 -18.47 1.95 1.45
CA LYS A 51 -19.74 1.41 1.94
C LYS A 51 -20.57 0.82 0.80
N ARG A 52 -20.70 1.56 -0.29
CA ARG A 52 -21.46 1.11 -1.47
C ARG A 52 -20.89 -0.17 -2.08
N ILE A 53 -19.56 -0.31 -2.17
CA ILE A 53 -18.92 -1.51 -2.71
C ILE A 53 -19.17 -2.70 -1.78
N LEU A 54 -19.01 -2.53 -0.47
CA LEU A 54 -19.26 -3.59 0.51
C LEU A 54 -20.72 -4.03 0.51
N ASP A 55 -21.65 -3.07 0.51
CA ASP A 55 -23.10 -3.33 0.43
C ASP A 55 -23.47 -4.08 -0.86
N GLN A 56 -22.89 -3.70 -2.00
CA GLN A 56 -23.12 -4.37 -3.30
C GLN A 56 -22.58 -5.80 -3.35
N ASN A 57 -21.57 -6.13 -2.55
CA ASN A 57 -20.99 -7.47 -2.46
C ASN A 57 -21.53 -8.27 -1.26
N HIS A 58 -22.59 -7.79 -0.61
CA HIS A 58 -23.21 -8.43 0.56
C HIS A 58 -22.27 -8.61 1.77
N VAL A 59 -21.22 -7.79 1.85
CA VAL A 59 -20.26 -7.82 2.95
C VAL A 59 -20.66 -6.78 4.00
N THR A 60 -21.28 -7.26 5.08
CA THR A 60 -21.78 -6.41 6.17
C THR A 60 -20.96 -6.51 7.45
N ASP A 61 -20.06 -7.49 7.52
CA ASP A 61 -19.24 -7.76 8.70
C ASP A 61 -18.00 -6.85 8.80
N VAL A 62 -17.79 -6.00 7.79
CA VAL A 62 -16.63 -5.10 7.71
C VAL A 62 -17.04 -3.66 8.02
N GLN A 63 -16.40 -3.07 9.04
CA GLN A 63 -16.66 -1.69 9.43
C GLN A 63 -15.66 -0.73 8.80
N ILE A 64 -16.15 0.41 8.32
CA ILE A 64 -15.30 1.49 7.78
C ILE A 64 -14.95 2.42 8.94
N ARG A 65 -13.66 2.64 9.18
CA ARG A 65 -13.15 3.54 10.21
C ARG A 65 -12.32 4.65 9.58
N HIS A 66 -12.36 5.78 10.26
CA HIS A 66 -11.51 6.91 9.97
C HIS A 66 -10.21 6.82 10.78
N VAL A 67 -9.05 6.96 10.13
CA VAL A 67 -7.75 7.03 10.79
C VAL A 67 -7.03 8.34 10.42
N PRO A 68 -6.35 8.97 11.39
CA PRO A 68 -5.62 10.20 11.11
C PRO A 68 -4.43 9.93 10.18
N GLY A 69 -4.20 10.81 9.20
CA GLY A 69 -3.05 10.76 8.31
C GLY A 69 -3.34 10.91 6.82
N ASN A 70 -2.36 10.59 5.98
CA ASN A 70 -2.47 10.60 4.53
C ASN A 70 -1.76 9.36 3.98
N LEU A 71 -2.42 8.60 3.10
CA LEU A 71 -1.94 7.31 2.58
C LEU A 71 -1.67 6.25 3.67
N THR A 72 -2.39 6.34 4.79
CA THR A 72 -2.34 5.36 5.89
C THR A 72 -3.49 4.34 5.79
N ASP A 73 -4.15 4.31 4.63
CA ASP A 73 -5.30 3.46 4.32
C ASP A 73 -4.88 1.99 4.31
N HIS A 74 -5.64 1.16 5.02
CA HIS A 74 -5.42 -0.29 5.05
C HIS A 74 -6.65 -1.05 5.53
N PHE A 75 -6.82 -2.27 5.03
CA PHE A 75 -7.72 -3.27 5.59
C PHE A 75 -7.04 -4.14 6.67
N ASP A 76 -7.68 -4.26 7.84
CA ASP A 76 -7.29 -5.21 8.90
C ASP A 76 -8.24 -6.44 8.88
N PRO A 77 -7.76 -7.62 8.47
CA PRO A 77 -8.57 -8.84 8.44
C PRO A 77 -8.88 -9.41 9.82
N GLY A 78 -8.11 -9.06 10.87
CA GLY A 78 -8.31 -9.55 12.24
C GLY A 78 -9.48 -8.86 12.92
N SER A 79 -9.57 -7.53 12.80
CA SER A 79 -10.71 -6.74 13.31
C SER A 79 -11.82 -6.56 12.30
N LYS A 80 -11.64 -7.00 11.05
CA LYS A 80 -12.56 -6.80 9.91
C LYS A 80 -12.91 -5.32 9.75
N THR A 81 -11.89 -4.47 9.70
CA THR A 81 -12.07 -3.02 9.55
C THR A 81 -11.31 -2.48 8.36
N VAL A 82 -11.97 -1.65 7.55
CA VAL A 82 -11.32 -0.85 6.52
C VAL A 82 -11.01 0.52 7.12
N ASN A 83 -9.74 0.81 7.33
CA ASN A 83 -9.26 2.06 7.87
C ASN A 83 -8.93 3.00 6.70
N LEU A 84 -9.65 4.10 6.57
CA LEU A 84 -9.40 5.14 5.56
C LEU A 84 -8.83 6.40 6.22
N SER A 85 -7.82 6.98 5.60
CA SER A 85 -7.13 8.18 6.05
C SER A 85 -7.97 9.45 5.87
N ASP A 86 -7.63 10.56 6.55
CA ASP A 86 -8.30 11.87 6.37
C ASP A 86 -8.34 12.29 4.89
N ALA A 87 -7.28 11.96 4.17
CA ALA A 87 -7.12 12.26 2.74
C ALA A 87 -8.03 11.42 1.82
N VAL A 88 -8.75 10.43 2.36
CA VAL A 88 -9.59 9.50 1.62
C VAL A 88 -11.02 9.47 2.14
N TYR A 89 -11.20 9.35 3.46
CA TYR A 89 -12.49 9.09 4.10
C TYR A 89 -13.57 10.13 3.71
N ASP A 90 -13.29 11.43 3.89
CA ASP A 90 -14.20 12.53 3.55
C ASP A 90 -13.85 13.24 2.24
N GLN A 91 -12.92 12.69 1.45
CA GLN A 91 -12.51 13.29 0.19
C GLN A 91 -13.31 12.75 -0.99
N THR A 92 -13.64 13.63 -1.93
CA THR A 92 -14.41 13.30 -3.15
C THR A 92 -13.52 13.22 -4.40
N SER A 93 -12.21 13.03 -4.24
CA SER A 93 -11.26 13.01 -5.37
C SER A 93 -11.20 11.63 -6.03
N VAL A 94 -10.83 11.57 -7.31
CA VAL A 94 -10.69 10.28 -8.02
C VAL A 94 -9.65 9.39 -7.34
N ALA A 95 -8.58 9.98 -6.80
CA ALA A 95 -7.59 9.24 -6.01
C ALA A 95 -8.20 8.65 -4.74
N ALA A 96 -8.96 9.43 -3.97
CA ALA A 96 -9.62 8.95 -2.75
C ALA A 96 -10.59 7.79 -3.04
N LEU A 97 -11.40 7.92 -4.09
CA LEU A 97 -12.32 6.86 -4.51
C LEU A 97 -11.57 5.60 -4.95
N GLY A 98 -10.44 5.77 -5.65
CA GLY A 98 -9.58 4.67 -6.06
C GLY A 98 -8.95 3.93 -4.89
N VAL A 99 -8.45 4.65 -3.88
CA VAL A 99 -7.88 4.05 -2.65
C VAL A 99 -8.96 3.33 -1.85
N ALA A 100 -10.12 3.95 -1.64
CA ALA A 100 -11.25 3.29 -0.96
C ALA A 100 -11.69 2.00 -1.67
N ALA A 101 -11.76 2.02 -3.00
CA ALA A 101 -12.07 0.83 -3.79
C ALA A 101 -10.95 -0.24 -3.73
N HIS A 102 -9.68 0.17 -3.70
CA HIS A 102 -8.54 -0.73 -3.53
C HIS A 102 -8.62 -1.49 -2.21
N GLU A 103 -8.88 -0.79 -1.10
CA GLU A 103 -9.01 -1.42 0.22
C GLU A 103 -10.23 -2.35 0.30
N CYS A 104 -11.36 -1.98 -0.31
CA CYS A 104 -12.50 -2.89 -0.44
C CYS A 104 -12.14 -4.13 -1.27
N GLY A 105 -11.23 -4.02 -2.23
CA GLY A 105 -10.69 -5.15 -2.98
C GLY A 105 -9.98 -6.16 -2.08
N HIS A 106 -9.21 -5.71 -1.08
CA HIS A 106 -8.59 -6.59 -0.08
C HIS A 106 -9.62 -7.31 0.77
N VAL A 107 -10.73 -6.64 1.11
CA VAL A 107 -11.86 -7.27 1.80
C VAL A 107 -12.44 -8.40 0.95
N MET A 108 -12.72 -8.16 -0.33
CA MET A 108 -13.26 -9.19 -1.22
C MET A 108 -12.30 -10.37 -1.39
N GLN A 109 -11.00 -10.12 -1.48
CA GLN A 109 -9.98 -11.18 -1.55
C GLN A 109 -9.97 -12.03 -0.27
N HIS A 110 -10.18 -11.41 0.89
CA HIS A 110 -10.29 -12.12 2.15
C HIS A 110 -11.55 -12.98 2.22
N GLU A 111 -12.72 -12.42 1.87
CA GLU A 111 -14.02 -13.13 1.88
C GLU A 111 -14.06 -14.30 0.88
N THR A 112 -13.45 -14.14 -0.29
CA THR A 112 -13.36 -15.21 -1.32
C THR A 112 -12.27 -16.24 -1.02
N GLY A 113 -11.46 -16.05 0.02
CA GLY A 113 -10.36 -16.94 0.36
C GLY A 113 -9.27 -17.00 -0.72
N TYR A 114 -9.02 -15.87 -1.41
CA TYR A 114 -8.18 -15.78 -2.60
C TYR A 114 -6.78 -16.38 -2.39
N ILE A 115 -6.55 -17.56 -2.97
CA ILE A 115 -5.35 -18.40 -2.77
C ILE A 115 -4.02 -17.68 -3.10
N PRO A 116 -3.91 -16.85 -4.16
CA PRO A 116 -2.68 -16.11 -4.46
C PRO A 116 -2.23 -15.17 -3.34
N LEU A 117 -3.18 -14.59 -2.58
CA LEU A 117 -2.86 -13.72 -1.44
C LEU A 117 -2.25 -14.52 -0.28
N LYS A 118 -2.77 -15.73 -0.02
CA LYS A 118 -2.22 -16.66 0.98
C LYS A 118 -0.82 -17.13 0.60
N ILE A 119 -0.59 -17.44 -0.68
CA ILE A 119 0.74 -17.83 -1.19
C ILE A 119 1.73 -16.66 -1.04
N ARG A 120 1.34 -15.44 -1.44
CA ARG A 120 2.18 -14.24 -1.28
C ARG A 120 2.50 -13.97 0.20
N ALA A 121 1.52 -14.02 1.08
CA ALA A 121 1.70 -13.81 2.52
C ALA A 121 2.64 -14.87 3.14
N ALA A 122 2.55 -16.13 2.71
CA ALA A 122 3.45 -17.19 3.15
C ALA A 122 4.89 -17.03 2.61
N LEU A 123 5.07 -16.39 1.45
CA LEU A 123 6.38 -16.13 0.85
C LEU A 123 7.09 -14.90 1.43
N VAL A 124 6.37 -13.92 2.00
CA VAL A 124 6.95 -12.73 2.64
C VAL A 124 7.97 -13.08 3.75
N PRO A 125 7.68 -13.97 4.72
CA PRO A 125 8.68 -14.35 5.73
C PRO A 125 9.87 -15.11 5.14
N ALA A 126 9.68 -15.92 4.09
CA ALA A 126 10.78 -16.58 3.39
C ALA A 126 11.68 -15.57 2.64
N ALA A 127 11.09 -14.54 2.03
CA ALA A 127 11.82 -13.45 1.40
C ALA A 127 12.59 -12.59 2.43
N ASN A 128 11.98 -12.29 3.58
CA ASN A 128 12.65 -11.56 4.67
C ASN A 128 13.81 -12.35 5.30
N PHE A 129 13.70 -13.69 5.36
CA PHE A 129 14.82 -14.54 5.77
C PHE A 129 15.97 -14.50 4.76
N GLY A 130 15.65 -14.53 3.46
CA GLY A 130 16.64 -14.33 2.39
C GLY A 130 17.32 -12.97 2.44
N SER A 131 16.58 -11.88 2.66
CA SER A 131 17.15 -10.52 2.77
C SER A 131 18.03 -10.34 4.02
N ASN A 132 17.70 -10.97 5.15
CA ASN A 132 18.56 -10.94 6.35
C ASN A 132 19.85 -11.78 6.17
N LEU A 133 19.83 -12.82 5.34
CA LEU A 133 21.01 -13.62 5.00
C LEU A 133 21.85 -13.01 3.87
N GLY A 134 21.29 -12.10 3.07
CA GLY A 134 22.01 -11.40 2.00
C GLY A 134 23.07 -10.44 2.53
N LEU A 135 22.82 -9.75 3.65
CA LEU A 135 23.79 -8.85 4.28
C LEU A 135 25.08 -9.56 4.72
N PRO A 136 25.06 -10.68 5.47
CA PRO A 136 26.28 -11.41 5.85
C PRO A 136 26.91 -12.26 4.73
N MET A 137 26.31 -12.34 3.53
CA MET A 137 26.97 -12.96 2.35
C MET A 137 27.71 -11.94 1.47
N VAL A 138 27.43 -10.64 1.64
CA VAL A 138 28.10 -9.55 0.92
C VAL A 138 29.25 -8.95 1.74
N PHE A 139 29.35 -9.25 3.04
CA PHE A 139 30.45 -8.88 3.94
C PHE A 139 31.31 -10.08 4.35
#